data_AF-A0A0F9AMC0-F1
#
_entry.id   AF-A0A0F9AMC0-F1
#
_cell.length_a   1.000
_cell.length_b   1.000
_cell.length_c   1.000
_cell.angle_alpha   90.00
_cell.angle_beta   90.00
_cell.angle_gamma   90.00
#
_symmetry.space_group_name_H-M   'P 1'
#
loop_
_entity.id
_entity.type
_entity.pdbx_description
1 polymer ?
#
loop_
_entity_poly.entity_id
_entity_poly.type
_entity_poly.pdbx_seq_one_letter_code
_entity_poly.pdbx_strand_id
1 'polypeptide(L)'
;MRGQIIQPAGLIALPKTGQTTGYRTGDDGDYEYGHPRTVRFQDTGNGTILDHVTGLEWVKQPQLIIPGGTGQIGDDFGGGASAARGNWAGSTAYVVGDLVSRDGGDAAPYFVCNVDHTSDGGGVFANDAANWDETVWAGSAADLTTPAKLSWNDGIDECLALDYGGRTDWRLPSVLEMFCLAGWALPSPCLDATFFPDTQASAYWTSTTRLANTTQAFNTGFYDRPTVGYQAKTSTNYIRPVRGGVPND
;
A
#
# COMPACT_ATOMS: atom_id res chain seq x y z
N MET A 1 -15.23 14.42 -37.57
CA MET A 1 -13.83 13.90 -37.52
C MET A 1 -13.60 13.38 -36.13
N ARG A 2 -13.02 12.19 -35.92
CA ARG A 2 -12.61 11.75 -34.57
C ARG A 2 -11.21 12.30 -34.30
N GLY A 3 -11.07 13.12 -33.26
CA GLY A 3 -9.75 13.60 -32.82
C GLY A 3 -8.98 12.45 -32.18
N GLN A 4 -7.93 11.98 -32.84
CA GLN A 4 -6.97 11.06 -32.23
C GLN A 4 -6.14 11.86 -31.22
N ILE A 5 -6.37 11.64 -29.93
CA ILE A 5 -5.57 12.25 -28.88
C ILE A 5 -4.19 11.60 -28.91
N ILE A 6 -3.22 12.30 -29.47
CA ILE A 6 -1.80 11.93 -29.36
C ILE A 6 -1.38 12.30 -27.94
N GLN A 7 -1.32 11.32 -27.03
CA GLN A 7 -0.73 11.53 -25.72
C GLN A 7 0.80 11.43 -25.84
N PRO A 8 1.57 12.43 -25.38
CA PRO A 8 3.02 12.36 -25.35
C PRO A 8 3.48 11.31 -24.32
N ALA A 9 4.66 10.73 -24.54
CA ALA A 9 5.18 9.67 -23.68
C ALA A 9 5.40 10.19 -22.24
N GLY A 10 4.68 9.61 -21.28
CA GLY A 10 4.78 9.96 -19.86
C GLY A 10 3.49 9.70 -19.06
N LEU A 11 2.32 9.81 -19.72
CA LEU A 11 1.02 9.42 -19.17
C LEU A 11 0.29 8.58 -20.23
N ILE A 12 -0.13 7.35 -19.87
CA ILE A 12 -0.63 6.37 -20.85
C ILE A 12 -2.14 6.53 -21.10
N ALA A 13 -2.93 6.83 -20.06
CA ALA A 13 -4.30 7.34 -20.16
C ALA A 13 -4.80 7.90 -18.81
N LEU A 14 -6.02 8.44 -18.79
CA LEU A 14 -6.82 8.57 -17.57
C LEU A 14 -7.71 7.33 -17.40
N PRO A 15 -7.86 6.74 -16.20
CA PRO A 15 -8.73 5.59 -15.97
C PRO A 15 -10.22 5.97 -16.00
N LYS A 16 -11.11 5.06 -16.44
CA LYS A 16 -12.57 5.23 -16.25
C LYS A 16 -12.90 5.40 -14.76
N THR A 17 -13.90 6.22 -14.42
CA THR A 17 -14.40 6.39 -13.03
C THR A 17 -14.96 5.09 -12.45
N GLY A 18 -15.56 4.25 -13.31
CA GLY A 18 -16.35 3.08 -12.95
C GLY A 18 -17.86 3.29 -12.98
N GLN A 19 -18.35 4.53 -13.22
CA GLN A 19 -19.77 4.79 -13.40
C GLN A 19 -20.27 4.21 -14.74
N THR A 20 -21.31 3.38 -14.69
CA THR A 20 -21.98 2.77 -15.86
C THR A 20 -23.47 3.14 -15.96
N THR A 21 -24.01 3.80 -14.94
CA THR A 21 -25.39 4.33 -14.94
C THR A 21 -25.36 5.79 -15.41
N GLY A 22 -25.77 6.04 -16.65
CA GLY A 22 -26.08 7.39 -17.12
C GLY A 22 -27.41 7.90 -16.54
N TYR A 23 -27.41 9.14 -16.06
CA TYR A 23 -28.62 9.83 -15.55
C TYR A 23 -29.07 10.95 -16.47
N ARG A 24 -28.17 11.48 -17.32
CA ARG A 24 -28.44 12.43 -18.40
C ARG A 24 -27.48 12.18 -19.56
N THR A 25 -27.97 12.40 -20.78
CA THR A 25 -27.12 12.41 -21.98
C THR A 25 -25.96 13.39 -21.80
N GLY A 26 -24.74 12.92 -22.04
CA GLY A 26 -23.50 13.66 -21.86
C GLY A 26 -22.87 13.63 -20.46
N ASP A 27 -23.39 12.80 -19.54
CA ASP A 27 -22.68 12.49 -18.28
C ASP A 27 -21.70 11.31 -18.43
N ASP A 28 -20.92 11.03 -17.39
CA ASP A 28 -19.86 10.03 -17.43
C ASP A 28 -20.39 8.57 -17.47
N GLY A 29 -21.64 8.32 -17.09
CA GLY A 29 -22.30 7.02 -17.29
C GLY A 29 -22.95 6.86 -18.67
N ASP A 30 -23.18 7.94 -19.41
CA ASP A 30 -23.61 7.94 -20.82
C ASP A 30 -22.42 7.78 -21.79
N TYR A 31 -21.25 8.31 -21.42
CA TYR A 31 -20.02 8.23 -22.23
C TYR A 31 -19.03 7.14 -21.81
N GLU A 32 -18.92 6.86 -20.52
CA GLU A 32 -17.88 6.03 -19.88
C GLU A 32 -16.45 6.29 -20.42
N TYR A 33 -16.00 7.55 -20.53
CA TYR A 33 -14.68 7.82 -21.10
C TYR A 33 -13.51 7.48 -20.16
N GLY A 34 -12.36 7.13 -20.75
CA GLY A 34 -11.16 6.71 -20.04
C GLY A 34 -10.78 5.24 -20.31
N HIS A 35 -9.63 4.82 -19.77
CA HIS A 35 -9.09 3.47 -19.96
C HIS A 35 -9.85 2.43 -19.11
N PRO A 36 -10.23 1.26 -19.65
CA PRO A 36 -10.94 0.21 -18.92
C PRO A 36 -10.22 -0.27 -17.65
N ARG A 37 -10.98 -0.52 -16.57
CA ARG A 37 -10.42 -1.03 -15.31
C ARG A 37 -9.98 -2.49 -15.38
N THR A 38 -10.60 -3.29 -16.25
CA THR A 38 -10.41 -4.75 -16.37
C THR A 38 -9.02 -5.19 -16.84
N VAL A 39 -8.17 -4.27 -17.30
CA VAL A 39 -6.76 -4.50 -17.66
C VAL A 39 -5.82 -3.51 -16.99
N ARG A 40 -6.31 -2.72 -16.03
CA ARG A 40 -5.55 -1.63 -15.43
C ARG A 40 -4.47 -2.13 -14.48
N PHE A 41 -4.88 -2.93 -13.51
CA PHE A 41 -3.99 -3.39 -12.44
C PHE A 41 -3.53 -4.83 -12.72
N GLN A 42 -2.26 -5.10 -12.42
CA GLN A 42 -1.67 -6.42 -12.46
C GLN A 42 -0.92 -6.67 -11.16
N ASP A 43 -1.25 -7.77 -10.48
CA ASP A 43 -0.39 -8.33 -9.44
C ASP A 43 0.88 -8.90 -10.09
N THR A 44 2.02 -8.53 -9.53
CA THR A 44 3.36 -8.89 -10.03
C THR A 44 3.91 -10.15 -9.35
N GLY A 45 3.29 -10.61 -8.26
CA GLY A 45 3.76 -11.74 -7.46
C GLY A 45 4.88 -11.42 -6.45
N ASN A 46 5.39 -10.18 -6.38
CA ASN A 46 6.41 -9.76 -5.42
C ASN A 46 5.88 -8.83 -4.29
N GLY A 47 4.55 -8.73 -4.14
CA GLY A 47 3.90 -7.78 -3.23
C GLY A 47 3.57 -6.41 -3.85
N THR A 48 3.83 -6.19 -5.14
CA THR A 48 3.49 -4.93 -5.83
C THR A 48 2.37 -5.09 -6.87
N ILE A 49 1.69 -3.98 -7.18
CA ILE A 49 0.69 -3.85 -8.23
C ILE A 49 1.20 -2.90 -9.31
N LEU A 50 1.30 -3.36 -10.55
CA LEU A 50 1.55 -2.52 -11.72
C LEU A 50 0.23 -1.90 -12.21
N ASP A 51 0.20 -0.59 -12.40
CA ASP A 51 -0.89 0.16 -13.02
C ASP A 51 -0.54 0.48 -14.49
N HIS A 52 -1.04 -0.33 -15.42
CA HIS A 52 -0.83 -0.19 -16.86
C HIS A 52 -1.37 1.12 -17.45
N VAL A 53 -2.23 1.85 -16.73
CA VAL A 53 -2.82 3.13 -17.18
C VAL A 53 -1.92 4.33 -16.84
N THR A 54 -1.08 4.21 -15.82
CA THR A 54 -0.17 5.29 -15.38
C THR A 54 1.31 4.94 -15.54
N GLY A 55 1.65 3.66 -15.69
CA GLY A 55 3.04 3.18 -15.66
C GLY A 55 3.65 3.15 -14.26
N LEU A 56 2.83 3.35 -13.21
CA LEU A 56 3.26 3.34 -11.81
C LEU A 56 3.20 1.93 -11.23
N GLU A 57 4.14 1.59 -10.36
CA GLU A 57 4.14 0.36 -9.58
C GLU A 57 3.91 0.75 -8.10
N TRP A 58 2.96 0.07 -7.46
CA TRP A 58 2.41 0.40 -6.16
C TRP A 58 2.65 -0.73 -5.16
N VAL A 59 2.84 -0.42 -3.88
CA VAL A 59 2.75 -1.45 -2.85
C VAL A 59 1.31 -1.97 -2.76
N LYS A 60 1.13 -3.30 -2.78
CA LYS A 60 -0.16 -3.99 -2.66
C LYS A 60 -0.78 -3.83 -1.27
N GLN A 61 -0.01 -4.15 -0.23
CA GLN A 61 -0.44 -4.13 1.17
C GLN A 61 0.56 -3.37 2.06
N PRO A 62 0.54 -2.02 2.09
CA PRO A 62 1.44 -1.20 2.92
C PRO A 62 1.34 -1.51 4.41
N GLN A 63 0.22 -2.07 4.86
CA GLN A 63 0.00 -2.57 6.21
C GLN A 63 0.87 -3.79 6.59
N LEU A 64 1.48 -4.46 5.62
CA LEU A 64 2.43 -5.56 5.82
C LEU A 64 3.89 -5.12 5.63
N ILE A 65 4.14 -3.84 5.35
CA ILE A 65 5.49 -3.29 5.24
C ILE A 65 5.96 -2.79 6.60
N ILE A 66 7.27 -2.96 6.84
CA ILE A 66 7.98 -2.57 8.05
C ILE A 66 8.72 -1.25 7.77
N PRO A 67 8.26 -0.11 8.30
CA PRO A 67 9.07 1.12 8.34
C PRO A 67 10.40 0.89 9.08
N GLY A 68 11.51 1.45 8.59
CA GLY A 68 12.82 1.42 9.24
C GLY A 68 13.72 0.20 8.98
N GLY A 69 13.57 -0.50 7.85
CA GLY A 69 14.20 -1.80 7.53
C GLY A 69 15.74 -1.93 7.45
N THR A 70 16.55 -1.07 8.11
CA THR A 70 18.02 -1.23 8.19
C THR A 70 18.58 -1.01 9.60
N GLY A 71 18.60 -2.08 10.41
CA GLY A 71 19.58 -2.24 11.48
C GLY A 71 19.25 -1.69 12.88
N GLN A 72 18.63 -2.57 13.68
CA GLN A 72 18.90 -2.78 15.12
C GLN A 72 18.42 -1.75 16.18
N ILE A 73 17.78 -2.32 17.21
CA ILE A 73 17.54 -1.85 18.60
C ILE A 73 16.71 -0.57 18.84
N GLY A 74 15.57 -0.77 19.51
CA GLY A 74 14.84 0.20 20.34
C GLY A 74 13.85 -0.57 21.22
N ASP A 75 13.82 -0.31 22.52
CA ASP A 75 13.07 -1.09 23.52
C ASP A 75 11.84 -0.35 24.10
N ASP A 76 11.00 -1.16 24.78
CA ASP A 76 9.83 -0.81 25.59
C ASP A 76 8.45 -0.66 24.90
N PHE A 77 7.40 -1.05 25.64
CA PHE A 77 5.96 -1.03 25.32
C PHE A 77 5.47 -1.98 24.19
N GLY A 78 4.23 -2.53 24.23
CA GLY A 78 3.24 -2.37 25.30
C GLY A 78 1.78 -2.77 24.99
N GLY A 79 1.51 -3.75 24.12
CA GLY A 79 0.19 -4.41 24.07
C GLY A 79 -0.43 -4.65 22.68
N GLY A 80 -0.33 -5.90 22.21
CA GLY A 80 -1.25 -6.59 21.28
C GLY A 80 -1.34 -6.15 19.80
N ALA A 81 -0.71 -6.90 18.87
CA ALA A 81 -1.09 -6.88 17.43
C ALA A 81 -0.93 -8.23 16.65
N SER A 82 -1.99 -9.04 16.40
CA SER A 82 -1.96 -10.36 15.70
C SER A 82 -2.81 -10.46 14.45
N ALA A 83 -2.29 -11.22 13.49
CA ALA A 83 -3.05 -12.20 12.71
C ALA A 83 -2.15 -13.44 12.55
N ALA A 84 -1.43 -13.80 13.62
CA ALA A 84 -0.38 -14.80 13.57
C ALA A 84 -0.95 -16.21 13.35
N ARG A 85 -0.20 -17.07 12.64
CA ARG A 85 -0.41 -18.52 12.69
C ARG A 85 0.11 -19.14 14.00
N GLY A 86 0.54 -18.29 14.94
CA GLY A 86 1.13 -18.67 16.22
C GLY A 86 2.58 -19.09 16.06
N ASN A 87 2.93 -20.15 16.77
CA ASN A 87 4.29 -20.65 16.90
C ASN A 87 4.78 -21.22 15.56
N TRP A 88 6.10 -21.20 15.34
CA TRP A 88 6.74 -21.92 14.25
C TRP A 88 6.33 -23.40 14.24
N ALA A 89 5.82 -23.88 13.10
CA ALA A 89 5.37 -25.26 12.93
C ALA A 89 6.03 -25.88 11.70
N GLY A 90 6.57 -27.10 11.82
CA GLY A 90 7.13 -27.85 10.70
C GLY A 90 6.04 -28.36 9.74
N SER A 91 6.41 -28.60 8.47
CA SER A 91 5.51 -29.07 7.41
C SER A 91 4.29 -28.17 7.18
N THR A 92 4.40 -26.89 7.52
CA THR A 92 3.32 -25.89 7.41
C THR A 92 3.56 -25.03 6.18
N ALA A 93 2.55 -24.92 5.32
CA ALA A 93 2.59 -24.02 4.18
C ALA A 93 2.37 -22.57 4.64
N TYR A 94 3.39 -21.75 4.50
CA TYR A 94 3.39 -20.32 4.74
C TYR A 94 3.40 -19.57 3.39
N VAL A 95 2.63 -18.49 3.30
CA VAL A 95 2.58 -17.61 2.12
C VAL A 95 3.16 -16.24 2.44
N VAL A 96 3.56 -15.47 1.43
CA VAL A 96 4.06 -14.10 1.59
C VAL A 96 3.10 -13.28 2.46
N GLY A 97 3.59 -12.75 3.58
CA GLY A 97 2.82 -12.00 4.57
C GLY A 97 2.30 -12.80 5.78
N ASP A 98 2.44 -14.14 5.82
CA ASP A 98 2.22 -14.90 7.06
C ASP A 98 3.21 -14.46 8.15
N LEU A 99 2.76 -14.49 9.41
CA LEU A 99 3.51 -14.02 10.57
C LEU A 99 3.63 -15.11 11.65
N VAL A 100 4.84 -15.28 12.17
CA VAL A 100 5.23 -16.26 13.22
C VAL A 100 6.08 -15.58 14.28
N SER A 101 6.11 -16.13 15.51
CA SER A 101 7.11 -15.75 16.52
C SER A 101 8.16 -16.85 16.68
N ARG A 102 9.43 -16.46 16.78
CA ARG A 102 10.53 -17.40 17.03
C ARG A 102 10.44 -17.89 18.47
N ASP A 103 10.34 -19.21 18.66
CA ASP A 103 10.20 -19.85 19.98
C ASP A 103 8.80 -19.69 20.65
N GLY A 104 7.82 -19.06 19.99
CA GLY A 104 6.40 -19.34 20.23
C GLY A 104 5.78 -18.77 21.52
N GLY A 105 6.17 -17.56 21.91
CA GLY A 105 5.54 -16.79 22.98
C GLY A 105 5.45 -15.29 22.64
N ASP A 106 4.57 -14.55 23.31
CA ASP A 106 4.18 -13.19 22.92
C ASP A 106 5.32 -12.15 22.95
N ALA A 107 6.38 -12.45 23.71
CA ALA A 107 7.55 -11.59 23.94
C ALA A 107 8.78 -11.96 23.06
N ALA A 108 8.61 -12.86 22.10
CA ALA A 108 9.64 -13.19 21.12
C ALA A 108 9.59 -12.24 19.91
N PRO A 109 10.71 -12.06 19.17
CA PRO A 109 10.67 -11.38 17.88
C PRO A 109 9.73 -12.11 16.89
N TYR A 110 8.96 -11.30 16.17
CA TYR A 110 8.05 -11.74 15.11
C TYR A 110 8.73 -11.63 13.76
N PHE A 111 8.40 -12.56 12.86
CA PHE A 111 8.99 -12.66 11.53
C PHE A 111 7.89 -12.73 10.47
N VAL A 112 8.06 -11.99 9.38
CA VAL A 112 7.16 -12.01 8.22
C VAL A 112 7.72 -12.91 7.13
N CYS A 113 6.86 -13.75 6.55
CA CYS A 113 7.22 -14.61 5.44
C CYS A 113 7.40 -13.78 4.16
N ASN A 114 8.58 -13.86 3.53
CA ASN A 114 8.91 -13.09 2.33
C ASN A 114 8.81 -13.91 1.02
N VAL A 115 8.66 -15.23 1.10
CA VAL A 115 8.47 -16.13 -0.05
C VAL A 115 7.57 -17.33 0.33
N ASP A 116 6.62 -17.66 -0.55
CA ASP A 116 5.77 -18.85 -0.41
C ASP A 116 6.62 -20.12 -0.26
N HIS A 117 6.51 -20.80 0.89
CA HIS A 117 7.23 -22.04 1.16
C HIS A 117 6.43 -22.98 2.08
N THR A 118 6.85 -24.23 2.16
CA THR A 118 6.42 -25.15 3.22
C THR A 118 7.62 -25.38 4.11
N SER A 119 7.48 -25.11 5.41
CA SER A 119 8.58 -25.28 6.36
C SER A 119 9.09 -26.73 6.37
N ASP A 120 10.40 -26.92 6.46
CA ASP A 120 11.10 -28.19 6.12
C ASP A 120 10.72 -29.43 6.96
N GLY A 121 9.92 -29.26 8.02
CA GLY A 121 9.49 -30.30 8.95
C GLY A 121 10.28 -30.36 10.26
N GLY A 122 11.40 -29.64 10.37
CA GLY A 122 12.30 -29.64 11.53
C GLY A 122 11.78 -28.86 12.75
N GLY A 123 10.87 -27.90 12.55
CA GLY A 123 10.27 -27.12 13.64
C GLY A 123 11.22 -26.09 14.28
N VAL A 124 12.32 -25.73 13.62
CA VAL A 124 13.35 -24.82 14.11
C VAL A 124 13.58 -23.68 13.11
N PHE A 125 13.30 -22.43 13.47
CA PHE A 125 13.39 -21.25 12.58
C PHE A 125 14.65 -21.17 11.71
N ALA A 126 15.80 -21.62 12.22
CA ALA A 126 17.13 -21.42 11.62
C ALA A 126 17.40 -22.16 10.28
N ASN A 127 16.52 -23.06 9.84
CA ASN A 127 16.67 -23.81 8.58
C ASN A 127 16.09 -23.06 7.37
N ASP A 128 14.89 -22.50 7.53
CA ASP A 128 14.15 -21.73 6.54
C ASP A 128 14.36 -20.21 6.71
N ALA A 129 15.22 -19.76 7.63
CA ALA A 129 15.44 -18.36 8.01
C ALA A 129 15.77 -17.36 6.88
N ALA A 130 16.11 -17.82 5.68
CA ALA A 130 16.24 -16.96 4.48
C ALA A 130 14.88 -16.52 3.90
N ASN A 131 13.79 -17.21 4.28
CA ASN A 131 12.41 -16.98 3.83
C ASN A 131 11.62 -16.03 4.75
N TRP A 132 12.31 -15.40 5.72
CA TRP A 132 11.70 -14.72 6.87
C TRP A 132 12.49 -13.48 7.30
N ASP A 133 11.83 -12.33 7.35
CA ASP A 133 12.43 -11.06 7.81
C ASP A 133 11.94 -10.68 9.21
N GLU A 134 12.85 -10.23 10.08
CA GLU A 134 12.54 -9.85 11.47
C GLU A 134 11.77 -8.52 11.52
N THR A 135 10.57 -8.53 12.10
CA THR A 135 9.68 -7.36 12.09
C THR A 135 9.93 -6.46 13.29
N VAL A 136 10.04 -5.14 13.05
CA VAL A 136 10.23 -4.12 14.11
C VAL A 136 8.90 -3.45 14.52
N TRP A 137 7.78 -3.83 13.88
CA TRP A 137 6.48 -3.16 14.02
C TRP A 137 5.36 -4.01 14.65
N ALA A 138 5.64 -5.25 15.03
CA ALA A 138 4.70 -6.10 15.77
C ALA A 138 4.71 -5.74 17.27
N GLY A 139 3.84 -4.81 17.69
CA GLY A 139 3.64 -4.48 19.12
C GLY A 139 3.11 -5.65 19.98
N SER A 140 2.70 -6.76 19.35
CA SER A 140 2.90 -8.17 19.77
C SER A 140 1.98 -9.08 18.95
N ALA A 141 0.85 -9.56 19.53
CA ALA A 141 -0.04 -10.56 18.93
C ALA A 141 -1.54 -10.49 19.39
N ALA A 142 -2.26 -9.36 19.21
CA ALA A 142 -3.74 -9.23 19.27
C ALA A 142 -4.56 -9.52 17.95
N ASP A 143 -4.91 -8.73 16.91
CA ASP A 143 -4.93 -7.30 16.45
C ASP A 143 -3.84 -6.61 15.55
N LEU A 144 -3.31 -7.26 14.49
CA LEU A 144 -2.49 -6.66 13.39
C LEU A 144 -3.37 -5.93 12.35
N THR A 145 -4.62 -5.65 12.71
CA THR A 145 -5.71 -5.29 11.80
C THR A 145 -5.69 -3.82 11.37
N THR A 146 -4.93 -3.00 12.08
CA THR A 146 -4.88 -1.54 11.92
C THR A 146 -3.45 -1.10 11.61
N PRO A 147 -3.12 -0.72 10.36
CA PRO A 147 -1.79 -0.20 10.03
C PRO A 147 -1.39 1.02 10.87
N ALA A 148 -0.10 1.32 10.89
CA ALA A 148 0.40 2.56 11.50
C ALA A 148 -0.02 3.80 10.70
N LYS A 149 -0.30 4.90 11.41
CA LYS A 149 -0.45 6.24 10.82
C LYS A 149 0.79 7.06 11.13
N LEU A 150 1.47 7.54 10.09
CA LEU A 150 2.72 8.28 10.18
C LEU A 150 2.47 9.79 10.05
N SER A 151 3.36 10.62 10.57
CA SER A 151 3.42 12.05 10.24
C SER A 151 3.79 12.21 8.76
N TRP A 152 3.68 13.43 8.22
CA TRP A 152 4.02 13.66 6.81
C TRP A 152 5.52 13.55 6.53
N ASN A 153 6.38 13.80 7.52
CA ASN A 153 7.84 13.66 7.36
C ASN A 153 8.21 12.18 7.39
N ASP A 154 7.88 11.46 8.47
CA ASP A 154 8.12 10.02 8.60
C ASP A 154 7.44 9.25 7.45
N GLY A 155 6.24 9.65 7.02
CA GLY A 155 5.59 9.07 5.83
C GLY A 155 6.34 9.28 4.50
N ILE A 156 7.25 10.25 4.40
CA ILE A 156 8.21 10.40 3.28
C ILE A 156 9.45 9.55 3.53
N ASP A 157 10.07 9.72 4.70
CA ASP A 157 11.36 9.09 5.03
C ASP A 157 11.23 7.55 4.96
N GLU A 158 10.11 7.00 5.43
CA GLU A 158 9.79 5.57 5.37
C GLU A 158 9.36 5.07 3.99
N CYS A 159 8.99 5.97 3.06
CA CYS A 159 8.91 5.60 1.65
C CYS A 159 10.29 5.57 1.00
N LEU A 160 11.20 6.48 1.39
CA LEU A 160 12.54 6.60 0.79
C LEU A 160 13.54 5.56 1.33
N ALA A 161 13.31 5.05 2.55
CA ALA A 161 14.12 3.99 3.17
C ALA A 161 13.66 2.57 2.78
N LEU A 162 12.59 2.44 2.00
CA LEU A 162 11.97 1.16 1.71
C LEU A 162 12.76 0.34 0.67
N ASP A 163 13.18 -0.87 1.03
CA ASP A 163 13.48 -1.94 0.07
C ASP A 163 12.35 -2.95 0.09
N TYR A 164 11.63 -3.09 -1.02
CA TYR A 164 10.46 -3.97 -1.12
C TYR A 164 10.20 -4.41 -2.56
N GLY A 165 9.87 -5.69 -2.75
CA GLY A 165 9.67 -6.28 -4.08
C GLY A 165 10.94 -6.30 -4.96
N GLY A 166 12.12 -6.09 -4.38
CA GLY A 166 13.38 -5.87 -5.12
C GLY A 166 13.46 -4.46 -5.74
N ARG A 167 12.92 -3.46 -5.05
CA ARG A 167 12.85 -2.05 -5.46
C ARG A 167 13.19 -1.14 -4.28
N THR A 168 13.99 -0.12 -4.54
CA THR A 168 14.44 0.89 -3.56
C THR A 168 14.13 2.34 -3.98
N ASP A 169 13.40 2.53 -5.08
CA ASP A 169 13.01 3.84 -5.63
C ASP A 169 11.56 4.22 -5.29
N TRP A 170 11.13 3.84 -4.08
CA TRP A 170 9.81 4.13 -3.54
C TRP A 170 9.68 5.59 -3.04
N ARG A 171 8.46 6.13 -3.10
CA ARG A 171 8.12 7.49 -2.67
C ARG A 171 6.65 7.60 -2.26
N LEU A 172 6.29 8.70 -1.57
CA LEU A 172 4.89 9.10 -1.51
C LEU A 172 4.39 9.54 -2.90
N PRO A 173 3.21 9.07 -3.34
CA PRO A 173 2.55 9.59 -4.53
C PRO A 173 2.17 11.06 -4.35
N SER A 174 2.14 11.81 -5.45
CA SER A 174 1.47 13.10 -5.50
C SER A 174 -0.04 12.95 -5.32
N VAL A 175 -0.74 14.06 -5.06
CA VAL A 175 -2.20 14.05 -4.86
C VAL A 175 -2.97 13.51 -6.07
N LEU A 176 -2.49 13.73 -7.29
CA LEU A 176 -3.14 13.20 -8.50
C LEU A 176 -2.91 11.70 -8.67
N GLU A 177 -1.71 11.20 -8.35
CA GLU A 177 -1.38 9.78 -8.42
C GLU A 177 -2.16 8.97 -7.38
N MET A 178 -2.22 9.42 -6.11
CA MET A 178 -3.00 8.73 -5.08
C MET A 178 -4.50 8.75 -5.43
N PHE A 179 -5.02 9.89 -5.88
CA PHE A 179 -6.43 10.02 -6.24
C PHE A 179 -6.81 9.20 -7.49
N CYS A 180 -5.88 8.94 -8.41
CA CYS A 180 -6.19 8.16 -9.62
C CYS A 180 -6.50 6.69 -9.33
N LEU A 181 -6.12 6.13 -8.16
CA LEU A 181 -6.47 4.76 -7.78
C LEU A 181 -7.97 4.59 -7.48
N ALA A 182 -8.64 5.65 -7.04
CA ALA A 182 -10.02 5.60 -6.54
C ALA A 182 -11.03 5.03 -7.56
N GLY A 183 -12.02 4.30 -7.07
CA GLY A 183 -13.20 3.89 -7.84
C GLY A 183 -14.46 4.59 -7.38
N TRP A 184 -15.06 5.41 -8.25
CA TRP A 184 -16.25 6.21 -7.91
C TRP A 184 -17.53 5.38 -7.79
N ALA A 185 -17.52 4.16 -8.32
CA ALA A 185 -18.61 3.19 -8.22
C ALA A 185 -18.29 2.01 -7.28
N LEU A 186 -17.23 2.12 -6.46
CA LEU A 186 -16.85 1.09 -5.49
C LEU A 186 -17.44 1.42 -4.09
N PRO A 187 -17.76 0.41 -3.26
CA PRO A 187 -18.16 0.61 -1.87
C PRO A 187 -17.00 1.15 -1.03
N SER A 188 -17.25 1.51 0.24
CA SER A 188 -16.19 1.91 1.17
C SER A 188 -15.30 0.71 1.58
N PRO A 189 -13.96 0.82 1.56
CA PRO A 189 -13.16 1.93 1.02
C PRO A 189 -13.20 1.94 -0.52
N CYS A 190 -13.35 3.12 -1.13
CA CYS A 190 -13.56 3.28 -2.59
C CYS A 190 -12.31 2.99 -3.46
N LEU A 191 -11.74 1.80 -3.31
CA LEU A 191 -10.51 1.29 -3.90
C LEU A 191 -10.73 -0.17 -4.33
N ASP A 192 -10.02 -0.67 -5.34
CA ASP A 192 -10.21 -2.05 -5.81
C ASP A 192 -9.56 -3.06 -4.85
N ALA A 193 -10.38 -3.66 -3.98
CA ALA A 193 -9.93 -4.62 -2.97
C ALA A 193 -9.30 -5.91 -3.55
N THR A 194 -9.47 -6.19 -4.84
CA THR A 194 -8.80 -7.31 -5.53
C THR A 194 -7.29 -7.07 -5.62
N PHE A 195 -6.89 -5.81 -5.80
CA PHE A 195 -5.50 -5.39 -5.97
C PHE A 195 -4.95 -4.66 -4.75
N PHE A 196 -5.82 -4.05 -3.93
CA PHE A 196 -5.43 -3.28 -2.75
C PHE A 196 -6.19 -3.74 -1.48
N PRO A 197 -6.07 -5.02 -1.07
CA PRO A 197 -6.74 -5.55 0.10
C PRO A 197 -6.31 -4.84 1.40
N ASP A 198 -7.15 -4.99 2.43
CA ASP A 198 -7.06 -4.42 3.79
C ASP A 198 -6.80 -2.89 3.85
N THR A 199 -7.08 -2.20 2.74
CA THR A 199 -7.18 -0.73 2.68
C THR A 199 -8.15 -0.24 3.73
N GLN A 200 -7.77 0.79 4.46
CA GLN A 200 -8.55 1.35 5.56
C GLN A 200 -9.43 2.49 5.05
N ALA A 201 -10.67 2.58 5.55
CA ALA A 201 -11.61 3.65 5.20
C ALA A 201 -11.19 4.99 5.83
N SER A 202 -10.15 5.62 5.29
CA SER A 202 -9.44 6.73 5.92
C SER A 202 -8.65 7.59 4.92
N ALA A 203 -7.97 8.60 5.44
CA ALA A 203 -7.06 9.45 4.69
C ALA A 203 -5.64 8.88 4.62
N TYR A 204 -5.03 9.06 3.45
CA TYR A 204 -3.68 8.64 3.08
C TYR A 204 -2.85 9.85 2.63
N TRP A 205 -1.60 9.94 3.08
CA TRP A 205 -0.70 11.04 2.75
C TRP A 205 -0.30 11.07 1.26
N THR A 206 0.06 12.27 0.81
CA THR A 206 0.61 12.52 -0.53
C THR A 206 1.81 13.46 -0.39
N SER A 207 2.77 13.40 -1.31
CA SER A 207 3.96 14.27 -1.33
C SER A 207 3.63 15.74 -1.66
N THR A 208 2.39 16.06 -2.04
CA THR A 208 1.99 17.40 -2.43
C THR A 208 1.79 18.32 -1.22
N THR A 209 2.73 19.23 -0.99
CA THR A 209 2.61 20.30 0.02
C THR A 209 1.57 21.34 -0.40
N ARG A 210 0.78 21.87 0.56
CA ARG A 210 -0.26 22.88 0.29
C ARG A 210 0.39 24.26 0.13
N LEU A 211 0.43 24.81 -1.09
CA LEU A 211 1.05 26.13 -1.36
C LEU A 211 0.49 27.29 -0.50
N ALA A 212 -0.80 27.24 -0.15
CA ALA A 212 -1.44 28.26 0.69
C ALA A 212 -1.04 28.18 2.19
N ASN A 213 -0.42 27.10 2.64
CA ASN A 213 0.17 26.95 3.97
C ASN A 213 1.14 25.76 3.98
N THR A 214 2.45 26.01 3.89
CA THR A 214 3.48 24.96 3.73
C THR A 214 3.66 24.04 4.94
N THR A 215 3.08 24.40 6.10
CA THR A 215 2.96 23.50 7.27
C THR A 215 1.90 22.40 7.08
N GLN A 216 1.20 22.40 5.95
CA GLN A 216 0.18 21.42 5.57
C GLN A 216 0.54 20.68 4.28
N ALA A 217 0.02 19.46 4.14
CA ALA A 217 0.09 18.66 2.92
C ALA A 217 -1.30 18.16 2.54
N PHE A 218 -1.47 17.81 1.27
CA PHE A 218 -2.69 17.17 0.78
C PHE A 218 -2.74 15.69 1.18
N ASN A 219 -3.95 15.19 1.40
CA ASN A 219 -4.22 13.77 1.61
C ASN A 219 -5.40 13.32 0.73
N THR A 220 -5.45 12.03 0.39
CA THR A 220 -6.56 11.40 -0.32
C THR A 220 -7.33 10.51 0.64
N GLY A 221 -8.65 10.66 0.70
CA GLY A 221 -9.53 9.80 1.50
C GLY A 221 -10.18 8.72 0.66
N PHE A 222 -10.08 7.46 1.09
CA PHE A 222 -10.77 6.32 0.47
C PHE A 222 -11.94 5.88 1.35
N TYR A 223 -13.02 6.67 1.36
CA TYR A 223 -14.22 6.45 2.17
C TYR A 223 -15.34 5.78 1.35
N ASP A 224 -16.61 6.12 1.64
CA ASP A 224 -17.78 5.88 0.79
C ASP A 224 -17.67 6.55 -0.59
N ARG A 225 -16.80 7.55 -0.71
CA ARG A 225 -16.40 8.22 -1.95
C ARG A 225 -14.96 8.72 -1.82
N PRO A 226 -14.26 8.96 -2.94
CA PRO A 226 -12.92 9.52 -2.87
C PRO A 226 -12.97 11.01 -2.50
N THR A 227 -12.04 11.46 -1.68
CA THR A 227 -11.90 12.87 -1.28
C THR A 227 -10.45 13.35 -1.41
N VAL A 228 -10.27 14.64 -1.67
CA VAL A 228 -8.98 15.33 -1.52
C VAL A 228 -9.12 16.31 -0.36
N GLY A 229 -8.30 16.14 0.67
CA GLY A 229 -8.23 17.00 1.84
C GLY A 229 -6.82 17.55 2.05
N TYR A 230 -6.63 18.26 3.16
CA TYR A 230 -5.31 18.64 3.64
C TYR A 230 -5.28 18.69 5.17
N GLN A 231 -4.12 18.39 5.76
CA GLN A 231 -3.90 18.41 7.21
C GLN A 231 -2.52 18.97 7.53
N ALA A 232 -2.27 19.29 8.81
CA ALA A 232 -0.94 19.68 9.27
C ALA A 232 0.03 18.51 9.11
N LYS A 233 1.30 18.80 8.78
CA LYS A 233 2.33 17.77 8.59
C LYS A 233 2.64 16.95 9.86
N THR A 234 2.25 17.46 11.02
CA THR A 234 2.31 16.79 12.33
C THR A 234 1.07 15.95 12.68
N SER A 235 0.02 15.97 11.84
CA SER A 235 -1.09 15.01 11.93
C SER A 235 -0.66 13.65 11.39
N THR A 236 -1.36 12.57 11.74
CA THR A 236 -1.00 11.23 11.26
C THR A 236 -2.03 10.65 10.28
N ASN A 237 -1.55 10.10 9.17
CA ASN A 237 -2.36 9.43 8.13
C ASN A 237 -1.65 8.15 7.65
N TYR A 238 -2.37 7.31 6.90
CA TYR A 238 -1.77 6.13 6.26
C TYR A 238 -0.87 6.53 5.09
N ILE A 239 -0.02 5.61 4.65
CA ILE A 239 0.76 5.73 3.40
C ILE A 239 0.43 4.58 2.45
N ARG A 240 0.66 4.79 1.15
CA ARG A 240 0.70 3.74 0.14
C ARG A 240 1.83 4.10 -0.83
N PRO A 241 3.04 3.53 -0.66
CA PRO A 241 4.19 3.88 -1.49
C PRO A 241 3.94 3.56 -2.98
N VAL A 242 4.53 4.39 -3.84
CA VAL A 242 4.54 4.25 -5.29
C VAL A 242 5.97 4.41 -5.81
N ARG A 243 6.27 3.83 -6.97
CA ARG A 243 7.54 4.03 -7.70
C ARG A 243 7.30 4.26 -9.19
N GLY A 244 8.33 4.72 -9.90
CA GLY A 244 8.24 5.08 -11.32
C GLY A 244 7.53 6.42 -11.57
N GLY A 245 6.99 6.57 -12.78
CA GLY A 245 6.49 7.85 -13.32
C GLY A 245 7.61 8.72 -13.92
N VAL A 246 7.23 9.79 -14.62
CA VAL A 246 8.17 10.83 -15.06
C VAL A 246 8.38 11.82 -13.90
N PRO A 247 9.60 12.36 -13.68
CA PRO A 247 9.80 13.48 -12.77
C PRO A 247 8.89 14.67 -13.13
N ASN A 248 8.53 15.50 -12.14
CA ASN A 248 7.81 16.74 -12.42
C ASN A 248 8.78 17.74 -13.09
N ASP A 249 8.44 18.19 -14.30
CA ASP A 249 9.09 19.32 -15.00
C ASP A 249 8.81 20.68 -14.32
#